data_AF-M5P0J0-F1
#
_entry.id   AF-M5P0J0-F1
#
_cell.length_a   1.000
_cell.length_b   1.000
_cell.length_c   1.000
_cell.angle_alpha   90.00
_cell.angle_beta   90.00
_cell.angle_gamma   90.00
#
_symmetry.space_group_name_H-M   'P 1'
#
loop_
_entity.id
_entity.type
_entity.pdbx_description
1 polymer ?
#
loop_
_entity_poly.entity_id
_entity_poly.type
_entity_poly.pdbx_seq_one_letter_code
_entity_poly.pdbx_strand_id
1 'polypeptide(L)'
;MDYSGTLEKIHGVLSHKAAELEEQIARLERAKRDVEREQSLGIEEIRQILRPGLGEAWTGSRAADFDEARDEAHTAMYRIFNDDYERYIHKIDLKIFALDAEKGAVEAASWSADRADFLLEKGEEAIDALHSTINGLKGWLK
;
A
#
# COMPACT_ATOMS: atom_id res chain seq x y z
N MET A 1 23.71 34.14 -1.14
CA MET A 1 22.98 32.95 -0.64
C MET A 1 23.46 31.78 -1.48
N ASP A 2 23.86 30.66 -0.89
CA ASP A 2 24.30 29.49 -1.66
C ASP A 2 23.07 28.70 -2.14
N TYR A 3 22.62 29.01 -3.36
CA TYR A 3 21.48 28.34 -3.98
C TYR A 3 21.83 26.94 -4.47
N SER A 4 23.05 26.72 -4.95
CA SER A 4 23.52 25.42 -5.44
C SER A 4 23.53 24.38 -4.31
N GLY A 5 24.19 24.68 -3.19
CA GLY A 5 24.22 23.77 -2.05
C GLY A 5 22.86 23.61 -1.36
N THR A 6 21.94 24.57 -1.53
CA THR A 6 20.55 24.43 -1.09
C THR A 6 19.79 23.44 -1.99
N LEU A 7 19.91 23.57 -3.30
CA LEU A 7 19.23 22.70 -4.27
C LEU A 7 19.73 21.25 -4.19
N GLU A 8 21.03 21.05 -4.02
CA GLU A 8 21.61 19.72 -3.79
C GLU A 8 20.98 19.02 -2.58
N LYS A 9 20.78 19.75 -1.47
CA LYS A 9 20.10 19.22 -0.27
C LYS A 9 18.63 18.92 -0.52
N ILE A 10 17.93 19.77 -1.26
CA ILE A 10 16.52 19.57 -1.61
C ILE A 10 16.38 18.29 -2.44
N HIS A 11 17.19 18.12 -3.47
CA HIS A 11 17.23 16.92 -4.30
C HIS A 11 17.54 15.67 -3.48
N GLY A 12 18.50 15.73 -2.57
CA GLY A 12 18.82 14.63 -1.68
C GLY A 12 17.62 14.19 -0.82
N VAL A 13 16.89 15.15 -0.24
CA VAL A 13 15.69 14.85 0.56
C VAL A 13 14.55 14.30 -0.30
N LEU A 14 14.30 14.88 -1.48
CA LEU A 14 13.25 14.45 -2.39
C LEU A 14 13.52 13.03 -2.91
N SER A 15 14.76 12.74 -3.31
CA SER A 15 15.15 11.40 -3.77
C SER A 15 15.01 10.36 -2.66
N HIS A 16 15.42 10.69 -1.43
CA HIS A 16 15.24 9.79 -0.29
C HIS A 16 13.76 9.49 -0.01
N LYS A 17 12.92 10.53 0.03
CA LYS A 17 11.48 10.38 0.23
C LYS A 17 10.82 9.56 -0.89
N ALA A 18 11.18 9.81 -2.14
CA ALA A 18 10.66 9.05 -3.27
C ALA A 18 10.99 7.55 -3.15
N ALA A 19 12.26 7.23 -2.84
CA ALA A 19 12.69 5.84 -2.66
C ALA A 19 11.98 5.15 -1.47
N GLU A 20 11.81 5.87 -0.36
CA GLU A 20 11.09 5.36 0.81
C GLU A 20 9.62 5.05 0.47
N LEU A 21 8.93 5.95 -0.23
CA LEU A 21 7.54 5.75 -0.65
C LEU A 21 7.40 4.57 -1.59
N GLU A 22 8.30 4.44 -2.58
CA GLU A 22 8.31 3.30 -3.50
C GLU A 22 8.52 1.97 -2.78
N GLU A 23 9.44 1.92 -1.81
CA GLU A 23 9.65 0.72 -0.99
C GLU A 23 8.39 0.38 -0.18
N GLN A 24 7.77 1.37 0.48
CA GLN A 24 6.58 1.15 1.29
C GLN A 24 5.40 0.65 0.45
N ILE A 25 5.16 1.26 -0.72
CA ILE A 25 4.12 0.83 -1.67
C ILE A 25 4.40 -0.61 -2.13
N ALA A 26 5.62 -0.92 -2.58
CA ALA A 26 5.97 -2.26 -3.05
C ALA A 26 5.81 -3.34 -1.97
N ARG A 27 6.12 -3.02 -0.70
CA ARG A 27 5.89 -3.91 0.44
C ARG A 27 4.41 -4.16 0.69
N LEU A 28 3.57 -3.13 0.62
CA LEU A 28 2.13 -3.25 0.77
C LEU A 28 1.48 -4.04 -0.36
N GLU A 29 1.89 -3.82 -1.61
CA GLU A 29 1.41 -4.61 -2.74
C GLU A 29 1.77 -6.09 -2.61
N ARG A 30 2.97 -6.40 -2.11
CA ARG A 30 3.37 -7.78 -1.83
C ARG A 30 2.49 -8.38 -0.73
N ALA A 31 2.31 -7.68 0.37
CA ALA A 31 1.45 -8.12 1.46
C ALA A 31 0.00 -8.34 1.00
N LYS A 32 -0.55 -7.45 0.16
CA LYS A 32 -1.88 -7.61 -0.44
C LYS A 32 -1.98 -8.90 -1.23
N ARG A 33 -1.04 -9.16 -2.15
CA ARG A 33 -1.02 -10.39 -2.96
C ARG A 33 -0.94 -11.65 -2.11
N ASP A 34 -0.19 -11.61 -1.01
CA ASP A 34 -0.08 -12.74 -0.10
C ASP A 34 -1.39 -12.99 0.67
N VAL A 35 -2.04 -11.93 1.16
CA VAL A 35 -3.37 -12.00 1.81
C VAL A 35 -4.45 -12.50 0.85
N GLU A 36 -4.49 -12.00 -0.39
CA GLU A 36 -5.45 -12.44 -1.42
C GLU A 36 -5.26 -13.92 -1.78
N ARG A 37 -4.01 -14.38 -1.81
CA ARG A 37 -3.67 -15.78 -2.06
C ARG A 37 -4.15 -16.68 -0.92
N GLU A 38 -3.88 -16.30 0.32
CA GLU A 38 -4.36 -17.02 1.50
C GLU A 38 -5.88 -17.05 1.57
N GLN A 39 -6.54 -15.93 1.28
CA GLN A 39 -8.00 -15.85 1.21
C GLN A 39 -8.56 -16.84 0.18
N SER A 40 -7.97 -16.88 -1.01
CA SER A 40 -8.41 -17.76 -2.09
C SER A 40 -8.25 -19.23 -1.74
N LEU A 41 -7.11 -19.60 -1.14
CA LEU A 41 -6.85 -20.96 -0.66
C LEU A 41 -7.81 -21.35 0.46
N GLY A 42 -8.03 -20.46 1.43
CA GLY A 42 -8.97 -20.69 2.53
C GLY A 42 -10.40 -20.90 2.05
N ILE A 43 -10.87 -20.10 1.09
CA ILE A 43 -12.20 -20.28 0.49
C ILE A 43 -12.31 -21.65 -0.20
N GLU A 44 -11.26 -22.11 -0.88
CA GLU A 44 -11.25 -23.43 -1.50
C GLU A 44 -11.31 -24.55 -0.44
N GLU A 45 -10.54 -24.44 0.63
CA GLU A 45 -10.53 -25.40 1.73
C GLU A 45 -11.89 -25.50 2.45
N ILE A 46 -12.53 -24.35 2.73
CA ILE A 46 -13.87 -24.32 3.36
C ILE A 46 -14.91 -25.05 2.51
N ARG A 47 -14.84 -24.92 1.18
CA ARG A 47 -15.77 -25.63 0.28
C ARG A 47 -15.61 -27.14 0.38
N GLN A 48 -14.40 -27.64 0.66
CA GLN A 48 -14.15 -29.07 0.82
C GLN A 48 -14.70 -29.61 2.14
N ILE A 49 -14.73 -28.79 3.20
CA ILE A 49 -15.28 -29.19 4.50
C ILE A 49 -16.75 -29.62 4.37
N LEU A 50 -17.53 -28.98 3.49
CA LEU A 50 -18.94 -29.31 3.22
C LEU A 50 -19.15 -30.60 2.42
N ARG A 51 -18.09 -31.20 1.87
CA ARG A 51 -18.18 -32.43 1.05
C ARG A 51 -17.29 -33.54 1.62
N PRO A 52 -17.50 -33.94 2.88
CA PRO A 52 -16.69 -34.98 3.46
C PRO A 52 -17.04 -36.33 2.81
N GLY A 53 -16.02 -37.13 2.50
CA GLY A 53 -16.18 -38.47 1.92
C GLY A 53 -16.66 -39.49 2.94
N LEU A 54 -17.85 -39.26 3.50
CA LEU A 54 -18.47 -40.12 4.51
C LEU A 54 -19.32 -41.16 3.78
N GLY A 55 -18.99 -42.44 3.93
CA GLY A 55 -19.75 -43.53 3.29
C GLY A 55 -21.20 -43.58 3.76
N GLU A 56 -22.08 -44.23 2.99
CA GLU A 56 -23.54 -44.27 3.23
C GLU A 56 -23.97 -44.83 4.60
N ALA A 57 -23.09 -45.58 5.27
CA ALA A 57 -23.33 -46.10 6.62
C ALA A 57 -23.13 -45.05 7.73
N TRP A 58 -22.63 -43.86 7.41
CA TRP A 58 -22.40 -42.79 8.37
C TRP A 58 -23.71 -42.12 8.79
N THR A 59 -24.35 -42.69 9.81
CA THR A 59 -25.68 -42.29 10.29
C THR A 59 -25.75 -42.35 11.83
N GLY A 60 -26.85 -41.85 12.41
CA GLY A 60 -27.07 -41.85 13.86
C GLY A 60 -26.52 -40.61 14.56
N SER A 61 -26.52 -40.60 15.89
CA SER A 61 -26.20 -39.42 16.70
C SER A 61 -24.80 -38.87 16.43
N ARG A 62 -23.79 -39.75 16.30
CA ARG A 62 -22.41 -39.35 15.99
C ARG A 62 -22.29 -38.64 14.64
N ALA A 63 -23.12 -39.01 13.65
CA ALA A 63 -23.14 -38.33 12.37
C ALA A 63 -23.75 -36.93 12.49
N ALA A 64 -24.83 -36.78 13.27
CA ALA A 64 -25.45 -35.50 13.55
C ALA A 64 -24.51 -34.53 14.29
N ASP A 65 -23.82 -35.01 15.34
CA ASP A 65 -22.86 -34.20 16.11
C ASP A 65 -21.70 -33.73 15.22
N PHE A 66 -21.25 -34.59 14.28
CA PHE A 66 -20.22 -34.22 13.31
C PHE A 66 -20.70 -33.15 12.34
N ASP A 67 -21.93 -33.29 11.81
CA ASP A 67 -22.52 -32.32 10.89
C ASP A 67 -22.69 -30.95 11.56
N GLU A 68 -23.14 -30.90 12.82
CA GLU A 68 -23.25 -29.66 13.59
C GLU A 68 -21.88 -28.98 13.77
N ALA A 69 -20.87 -29.72 14.25
CA ALA A 69 -19.52 -29.19 14.42
C ALA A 69 -18.90 -28.71 13.10
N ARG A 70 -19.19 -29.41 11.99
CA ARG A 70 -18.75 -29.02 10.65
C ARG A 70 -19.40 -27.71 10.22
N ASP A 71 -20.70 -27.56 10.40
CA ASP A 71 -21.44 -26.37 9.97
C ASP A 71 -21.04 -25.14 10.79
N GLU A 72 -20.76 -25.31 12.08
CA GLU A 72 -20.17 -24.28 12.94
C GLU A 72 -18.78 -23.86 12.45
N ALA A 73 -17.90 -24.82 12.18
CA ALA A 73 -16.56 -24.56 11.66
C ALA A 73 -16.62 -23.85 10.30
N HIS A 74 -17.47 -24.32 9.38
CA HIS A 74 -17.71 -23.68 8.09
C HIS A 74 -18.16 -22.23 8.27
N THR A 75 -19.13 -21.97 9.16
CA THR A 75 -19.66 -20.62 9.39
C THR A 75 -18.60 -19.69 9.96
N ALA A 76 -17.80 -20.16 10.92
CA ALA A 76 -16.72 -19.38 11.50
C ALA A 76 -15.64 -19.04 10.46
N MET A 77 -15.18 -20.03 9.70
CA MET A 77 -14.19 -19.82 8.65
C MET A 77 -14.74 -18.91 7.54
N TYR A 78 -15.99 -19.11 7.12
CA TYR A 78 -16.63 -18.28 6.09
C TYR A 78 -16.59 -16.80 6.47
N ARG A 79 -16.88 -16.46 7.73
CA ARG A 79 -16.78 -15.07 8.22
C ARG A 79 -15.36 -14.54 8.20
N ILE A 80 -14.37 -15.33 8.59
CA ILE A 80 -12.96 -14.91 8.55
C ILE A 80 -12.56 -14.59 7.11
N PHE A 81 -12.79 -15.52 6.18
CA PHE A 81 -12.29 -15.37 4.82
C PHE A 81 -13.12 -14.41 3.96
N ASN A 82 -14.41 -14.19 4.24
CA ASN A 82 -15.22 -13.21 3.49
C ASN A 82 -15.29 -11.84 4.18
N ASP A 83 -15.18 -11.74 5.50
CA ASP A 83 -15.31 -10.45 6.19
C ASP A 83 -13.94 -9.90 6.64
N ASP A 84 -13.15 -10.69 7.37
CA ASP A 84 -11.88 -10.20 7.94
C ASP A 84 -10.83 -9.96 6.87
N TYR A 85 -10.65 -10.91 5.96
CA TYR A 85 -9.68 -10.79 4.86
C TYR A 85 -10.02 -9.64 3.92
N GLU A 86 -11.29 -9.46 3.54
CA GLU A 86 -11.72 -8.30 2.75
C GLU A 86 -11.41 -6.97 3.45
N ARG A 87 -11.66 -6.90 4.77
CA ARG A 87 -11.29 -5.72 5.57
C ARG A 87 -9.78 -5.46 5.57
N TYR A 88 -8.94 -6.49 5.62
CA TYR A 88 -7.49 -6.31 5.56
C TYR A 88 -7.03 -5.82 4.20
N ILE A 89 -7.54 -6.42 3.11
CA ILE A 89 -7.24 -6.00 1.74
C ILE A 89 -7.64 -4.54 1.54
N HIS A 90 -8.83 -4.14 1.98
CA HIS A 90 -9.30 -2.77 1.88
C HIS A 90 -8.42 -1.77 2.65
N LYS A 91 -7.96 -2.13 3.85
CA LYS A 91 -7.03 -1.28 4.62
C LYS A 91 -5.69 -1.11 3.91
N ILE A 92 -5.18 -2.17 3.27
CA ILE A 92 -3.94 -2.10 2.48
C ILE A 92 -4.14 -1.17 1.28
N ASP A 93 -5.25 -1.29 0.55
CA ASP A 93 -5.56 -0.44 -0.60
C ASP A 93 -5.66 1.04 -0.24
N LEU A 94 -6.34 1.37 0.87
CA LEU A 94 -6.40 2.74 1.35
C LEU A 94 -5.02 3.30 1.69
N LYS A 95 -4.14 2.47 2.24
CA LYS A 95 -2.78 2.89 2.59
C LYS A 95 -1.91 3.09 1.34
N ILE A 96 -2.01 2.19 0.35
CA ILE A 96 -1.35 2.35 -0.94
C ILE A 96 -1.80 3.65 -1.60
N PHE A 97 -3.11 3.90 -1.69
CA PHE A 97 -3.66 5.13 -2.27
C PHE A 97 -3.11 6.40 -1.59
N ALA A 98 -3.04 6.40 -0.26
CA ALA A 98 -2.48 7.54 0.48
C ALA A 98 -0.99 7.76 0.18
N LEU A 99 -0.21 6.67 0.06
CA LEU A 99 1.22 6.76 -0.27
C LEU A 99 1.44 7.17 -1.73
N ASP A 100 0.61 6.73 -2.67
CA ASP A 100 0.66 7.18 -4.07
C ASP A 100 0.35 8.67 -4.19
N ALA A 101 -0.61 9.17 -3.42
CA ALA A 101 -0.89 10.60 -3.36
C ALA A 101 0.31 11.40 -2.82
N GLU A 102 0.98 10.88 -1.78
CA GLU A 102 2.21 11.47 -1.26
C GLU A 102 3.34 11.43 -2.31
N LYS A 103 3.50 10.31 -3.02
CA LYS A 103 4.47 10.16 -4.11
C LYS A 103 4.26 11.22 -5.19
N GLY A 104 3.02 11.43 -5.63
CA GLY A 104 2.69 12.48 -6.60
C GLY A 104 3.05 13.89 -6.11
N ALA A 105 2.91 14.17 -4.81
CA ALA A 105 3.36 15.44 -4.24
C ALA A 105 4.89 15.57 -4.24
N VAL A 106 5.64 14.49 -3.95
CA VAL A 106 7.10 14.47 -4.05
C VAL A 106 7.55 14.70 -5.50
N GLU A 107 6.91 14.05 -6.48
CA GLU A 107 7.22 14.22 -7.90
C GLU A 107 7.01 15.68 -8.37
N ALA A 108 5.93 16.33 -7.94
CA ALA A 108 5.69 17.74 -8.23
C ALA A 108 6.76 18.67 -7.60
N ALA A 109 7.23 18.33 -6.40
CA ALA A 109 8.33 19.05 -5.76
C ALA A 109 9.66 18.82 -6.49
N SER A 110 9.95 17.59 -6.96
CA SER A 110 11.12 17.30 -7.80
C SER A 110 11.12 18.11 -9.09
N TRP A 111 9.98 18.20 -9.78
CA TRP A 111 9.86 19.05 -10.97
C TRP A 111 10.12 20.53 -10.67
N SER A 112 9.68 21.00 -9.50
CA SER A 112 9.96 22.36 -9.04
C SER A 112 11.44 22.58 -8.70
N ALA A 113 12.14 21.56 -8.20
CA ALA A 113 13.57 21.58 -7.95
C ALA A 113 14.37 21.63 -9.28
N ASP A 114 14.01 20.81 -10.26
CA ASP A 114 14.60 20.85 -11.62
C ASP A 114 14.40 22.24 -12.26
N ARG A 115 13.24 22.86 -12.05
CA ARG A 115 12.97 24.22 -12.52
C ARG A 115 13.89 25.23 -11.84
N ALA A 116 14.16 25.08 -10.55
CA ALA A 116 15.08 25.94 -9.83
C ALA A 116 16.54 25.77 -10.33
N ASP A 117 17.00 24.55 -10.65
CA ASP A 117 18.31 24.35 -11.28
C ASP A 117 18.41 25.11 -12.61
N PHE A 118 17.40 24.99 -13.47
CA PHE A 118 17.35 25.73 -14.74
C PHE A 118 17.40 27.26 -14.53
N LEU A 119 16.72 27.78 -13.49
CA LEU A 119 16.75 29.22 -13.19
C LEU A 119 18.11 29.66 -12.64
N LEU A 120 18.78 28.80 -11.86
CA LEU A 120 20.13 29.05 -11.37
C LEU A 120 21.12 29.17 -12.53
N GLU A 121 21.00 28.31 -13.55
CA GLU A 121 21.82 28.37 -14.77
C GLU A 121 21.65 29.68 -15.56
N LYS A 122 20.48 30.33 -15.47
CA LYS A 122 20.22 31.63 -16.11
C LYS A 122 20.87 32.81 -15.41
N GLY A 123 21.33 32.63 -14.17
CA GLY A 123 22.05 33.67 -13.42
C GLY A 123 21.18 34.87 -13.03
N GLU A 124 21.75 36.07 -13.13
CA GLU A 124 21.16 37.31 -12.56
C GLU A 124 19.76 37.64 -13.08
N GLU A 125 19.48 37.37 -14.36
CA GLU A 125 18.18 37.68 -14.99
C GLU A 125 16.99 36.90 -14.38
N ALA A 126 17.27 35.80 -13.68
CA ALA A 126 16.26 34.89 -13.14
C ALA A 126 16.26 34.80 -11.61
N ILE A 127 17.05 35.64 -10.92
CA ILE A 127 17.35 35.46 -9.49
C ILE A 127 16.13 35.58 -8.58
N ASP A 128 15.17 36.46 -8.92
CA ASP A 128 13.93 36.62 -8.14
C ASP A 128 13.03 35.38 -8.26
N ALA A 129 12.91 34.83 -9.47
CA ALA A 129 12.15 33.61 -9.73
C ALA A 129 12.80 32.39 -9.07
N LEU A 130 14.13 32.30 -9.11
CA LEU A 130 14.90 31.29 -8.41
C LEU A 130 14.63 31.34 -6.90
N HIS A 131 14.74 32.54 -6.30
CA HIS A 131 14.53 32.75 -4.88
C HIS A 131 13.11 32.32 -4.45
N SER A 132 12.09 32.72 -5.23
CA SER A 132 10.69 32.35 -4.98
C SER A 132 10.49 30.83 -5.03
N THR A 133 11.03 30.16 -6.04
CA THR A 133 10.90 28.71 -6.23
C THR A 133 11.56 27.94 -5.08
N ILE A 134 12.78 28.33 -4.70
CA ILE A 134 13.50 27.71 -3.57
C ILE A 134 12.76 27.92 -2.25
N ASN A 135 12.17 29.09 -2.01
CA ASN A 135 11.39 29.33 -0.81
C ASN A 135 10.10 28.48 -0.78
N GLY A 136 9.45 28.28 -1.92
CA GLY A 136 8.32 27.38 -2.05
C GLY A 136 8.68 25.93 -1.68
N LEU A 137 9.79 25.43 -2.23
CA LEU A 137 10.32 24.10 -1.92
C LEU A 137 10.68 23.94 -0.44
N LYS A 138 11.35 24.94 0.15
CA LYS A 138 11.66 24.97 1.59
C LYS A 138 10.40 24.99 2.44
N GLY A 139 9.33 25.64 1.99
CA GLY A 139 8.04 25.66 2.66
C GLY A 139 7.37 24.28 2.67
N TRP A 140 7.43 23.58 1.53
CA TRP A 140 6.90 22.22 1.39
C TRP A 140 7.68 21.17 2.20
N LEU A 141 9.00 21.36 2.36
CA LEU A 141 9.89 20.44 3.11
C LEU A 141 9.80 20.56 4.65
N LYS A 142 9.12 21.56 5.19
CA LYS A 142 8.96 21.77 6.64
C LYS A 142 7.83 20.92 7.21
#